data_AF-A0A383CFQ7-F1
#
_entry.id   AF-A0A383CFQ7-F1
#
_cell.length_a   1.000
_cell.length_b   1.000
_cell.length_c   1.000
_cell.angle_alpha   90.00
_cell.angle_beta   90.00
_cell.angle_gamma   90.00
#
_symmetry.space_group_name_H-M   'P 1'
#
loop_
_entity.id
_entity.type
_entity.pdbx_description
1 polymer ?
#
loop_
_entity_poly.entity_id
_entity_poly.type
_entity_poly.pdbx_seq_one_letter_code
_entity_poly.pdbx_strand_id
1 'polypeptide(L)'
;MANIPLDASHAYQRLGVRPVINAAGSVTKYGGTRTRPEVLEVMAGAARIMVNVDELNRKAGEEIARLTGAEAGFVCSGAAGGLVLQAAACIAGKDPVKMRKLPDTTDMADEIIIQNMHRFPYEQAYRAGGGKLVEIGDSRYSHPWELE
;
A
#
# COMPACT_ATOMS: atom_id res chain seq x y z
N MET A 1 16.69 -33.48 -26.71
CA MET A 1 15.55 -32.74 -26.13
C MET A 1 15.97 -31.28 -26.05
N ALA A 2 15.46 -30.44 -26.95
CA ALA A 2 15.88 -29.05 -27.06
C ALA A 2 15.49 -28.27 -25.80
N ASN A 3 16.45 -27.52 -25.27
CA ASN A 3 16.32 -26.67 -24.09
C ASN A 3 15.46 -25.45 -24.48
N ILE A 4 14.13 -25.60 -24.50
CA ILE A 4 13.20 -24.49 -24.69
C ILE A 4 13.21 -23.69 -23.38
N PRO A 5 13.57 -22.40 -23.38
CA PRO A 5 13.50 -21.57 -22.18
C PRO A 5 12.08 -21.65 -21.61
N LEU A 6 11.94 -21.87 -20.30
CA LEU A 6 10.65 -21.79 -19.62
C LEU A 6 10.03 -20.42 -19.92
N ASP A 7 9.14 -20.34 -20.89
CA ASP A 7 8.35 -19.14 -21.06
C ASP A 7 7.47 -18.99 -19.81
N ALA A 8 7.35 -17.76 -19.28
CA ALA A 8 6.62 -17.53 -18.03
C ALA A 8 5.14 -17.95 -18.12
N SER A 9 4.56 -18.00 -19.31
CA SER A 9 3.21 -18.52 -19.56
C SER A 9 3.17 -20.05 -19.36
N HIS A 10 4.16 -20.82 -19.80
CA HIS A 10 4.28 -22.24 -19.48
C HIS A 10 4.39 -22.49 -17.96
N ALA A 11 5.06 -21.60 -17.22
CA ALA A 11 5.11 -21.69 -15.76
C ALA A 11 3.72 -21.57 -15.11
N TYR A 12 2.91 -20.59 -15.53
CA TYR A 12 1.52 -20.45 -15.04
C TYR A 12 0.60 -21.58 -15.51
N GLN A 13 0.74 -22.02 -16.76
CA GLN A 13 -0.06 -23.12 -17.30
C GLN A 13 0.17 -24.44 -16.56
N ARG A 14 1.41 -24.71 -16.12
CA ARG A 14 1.71 -25.88 -15.26
C ARG A 14 0.99 -25.83 -13.91
N LEU A 15 0.65 -24.63 -13.42
CA LEU A 15 -0.17 -24.43 -12.23
C LEU A 15 -1.68 -24.45 -12.55
N GLY A 16 -2.08 -24.70 -13.80
CA GLY A 16 -3.48 -24.62 -14.25
C GLY A 16 -4.00 -23.19 -14.40
N VAL A 17 -3.12 -22.17 -14.34
CA VAL A 17 -3.48 -20.76 -14.43
C VAL A 17 -3.33 -20.28 -15.87
N ARG A 18 -4.40 -19.70 -16.42
CA ARG A 18 -4.41 -19.19 -17.80
C ARG A 18 -3.86 -17.74 -17.85
N PRO A 19 -2.88 -17.44 -18.72
CA PRO A 19 -2.49 -16.06 -19.00
C PRO A 19 -3.67 -15.24 -19.54
N VAL A 20 -3.68 -13.93 -19.26
CA VAL A 20 -4.72 -13.00 -19.71
C VAL A 20 -4.12 -11.79 -20.39
N ILE A 21 -4.87 -11.21 -21.34
CA ILE A 21 -4.61 -9.87 -21.87
C ILE A 21 -5.44 -8.89 -21.05
N ASN A 22 -4.78 -8.03 -20.27
CA ASN A 22 -5.44 -7.02 -19.45
C ASN A 22 -5.55 -5.69 -20.21
N ALA A 23 -6.77 -5.29 -20.56
CA ALA A 23 -7.09 -4.00 -21.16
C ALA A 23 -7.84 -3.05 -20.21
N ALA A 24 -7.91 -3.38 -18.91
CA ALA A 24 -8.62 -2.61 -17.90
C ALA A 24 -7.71 -1.68 -17.07
N GLY A 25 -6.46 -1.48 -17.49
CA GLY A 25 -5.47 -0.67 -16.77
C GLY A 25 -4.75 -1.44 -15.67
N SER A 26 -4.26 -0.75 -14.62
CA SER A 26 -3.46 -1.33 -13.53
C SER A 26 -4.32 -2.05 -12.47
N VAL A 27 -5.08 -3.05 -12.89
CA VAL A 27 -6.00 -3.80 -12.02
C VAL A 27 -5.23 -4.82 -11.16
N THR A 28 -5.31 -4.68 -9.84
CA THR A 28 -4.64 -5.57 -8.86
C THR A 28 -4.98 -7.05 -9.06
N LYS A 29 -6.23 -7.37 -9.42
CA LYS A 29 -6.68 -8.75 -9.70
C LYS A 29 -5.85 -9.44 -10.80
N TYR A 30 -5.27 -8.66 -11.71
CA TYR A 30 -4.44 -9.16 -12.81
C TYR A 30 -2.95 -8.87 -12.62
N GLY A 31 -2.52 -8.56 -11.39
CA GLY A 31 -1.12 -8.28 -11.07
C GLY A 31 -0.67 -6.86 -11.41
N GLY A 32 -1.59 -5.93 -11.66
CA GLY A 32 -1.26 -4.53 -11.95
C GLY A 32 -0.78 -4.33 -13.38
N THR A 33 0.46 -3.85 -13.54
CA THR A 33 1.08 -3.53 -14.83
C THR A 33 2.38 -4.34 -15.04
N ARG A 34 2.88 -4.36 -16.28
CA ARG A 34 4.12 -5.05 -16.63
C ARG A 34 5.33 -4.22 -16.22
N THR A 35 6.21 -4.80 -15.42
CA THR A 35 7.51 -4.22 -15.06
C THR A 35 8.41 -4.12 -16.30
N ARG A 36 9.14 -3.01 -16.42
CA ARG A 36 10.06 -2.80 -17.54
C ARG A 36 11.27 -3.76 -17.48
N PRO A 37 11.81 -4.23 -18.61
CA PRO A 37 12.92 -5.19 -18.63
C PRO A 37 14.13 -4.76 -17.80
N GLU A 38 14.54 -3.50 -17.90
CA GLU A 38 15.67 -2.94 -17.16
C GLU A 38 15.48 -3.00 -15.64
N VAL A 39 14.24 -2.90 -15.16
CA VAL A 39 13.92 -3.03 -13.73
C VAL A 39 13.97 -4.50 -13.30
N LEU A 40 13.50 -5.42 -14.14
CA LEU A 40 13.55 -6.86 -13.85
C LEU A 40 14.99 -7.37 -13.72
N GLU A 41 15.91 -6.87 -14.56
CA GLU A 41 17.34 -7.20 -14.49
C GLU A 41 17.95 -6.76 -13.16
N VAL A 42 17.67 -5.52 -12.73
CA VAL A 42 18.15 -5.00 -11.43
C VAL A 42 17.55 -5.79 -10.28
N MET A 43 16.25 -6.09 -10.30
CA MET A 43 15.59 -6.89 -9.26
C MET A 43 16.23 -8.28 -9.10
N ALA A 44 16.57 -8.93 -10.22
CA ALA A 44 17.23 -10.24 -10.20
C ALA A 44 18.63 -10.20 -9.57
N GLY A 45 19.38 -9.11 -9.78
CA GLY A 45 20.66 -8.86 -9.12
C GLY A 45 20.49 -8.55 -7.63
N ALA A 46 19.56 -7.65 -7.29
CA ALA A 46 19.29 -7.22 -5.92
C ALA A 46 18.86 -8.38 -5.01
N ALA A 47 18.09 -9.35 -5.54
CA ALA A 47 17.64 -10.53 -4.80
C ALA A 47 18.78 -11.42 -4.25
N ARG A 48 20.03 -11.21 -4.68
CA ARG A 48 21.21 -11.97 -4.25
C ARG A 48 22.05 -11.25 -3.19
N ILE A 49 21.63 -10.07 -2.76
CA ILE A 49 22.39 -9.18 -1.88
C ILE A 49 21.54 -8.88 -0.65
N MET A 50 22.15 -8.95 0.53
CA MET A 50 21.52 -8.53 1.79
C MET A 50 21.92 -7.09 2.09
N VAL A 51 20.95 -6.28 2.51
CA VAL A 51 21.15 -4.88 2.88
C VAL A 51 20.38 -4.55 4.16
N ASN A 52 20.71 -3.42 4.79
CA ASN A 52 19.84 -2.84 5.80
C ASN A 52 18.57 -2.29 5.13
N VAL A 53 17.42 -2.89 5.44
CA VAL A 53 16.14 -2.53 4.82
C VAL A 53 15.66 -1.15 5.24
N ASP A 54 15.97 -0.71 6.47
CA ASP A 54 15.62 0.63 6.94
C ASP A 54 16.37 1.70 6.15
N GLU A 55 17.66 1.45 5.87
CA GLU A 55 18.46 2.33 5.03
C GLU A 55 17.92 2.38 3.59
N LEU A 56 17.61 1.23 3.00
CA LEU A 56 17.01 1.15 1.68
C LEU A 56 15.68 1.91 1.61
N ASN A 57 14.81 1.75 2.61
CA ASN A 57 13.53 2.43 2.66
C ASN A 57 13.71 3.95 2.75
N ARG A 58 14.62 4.42 3.61
CA ARG A 58 14.96 5.85 3.71
C ARG A 58 15.43 6.40 2.36
N LYS A 59 16.31 5.70 1.65
CA LYS A 59 16.79 6.12 0.32
C LYS A 59 15.69 6.11 -0.75
N ALA A 60 14.82 5.10 -0.74
CA ALA A 60 13.65 5.09 -1.60
C ALA A 60 12.68 6.24 -1.28
N GLY A 61 12.52 6.57 0.00
CA GLY A 61 11.72 7.69 0.49
C GLY A 61 12.25 9.06 0.03
N GLU A 62 13.56 9.26 0.09
CA GLU A 62 14.23 10.46 -0.46
C GLU A 62 13.90 10.66 -1.95
N GLU A 63 13.93 9.57 -2.74
CA GLU A 63 13.61 9.63 -4.17
C GLU A 63 12.12 9.90 -4.43
N ILE A 64 11.22 9.29 -3.65
CA ILE A 64 9.77 9.56 -3.73
C ILE A 64 9.48 11.03 -3.39
N ALA A 65 10.09 11.57 -2.34
CA ALA A 65 9.93 12.97 -1.95
C ALA A 65 10.41 13.90 -3.08
N ARG A 66 11.57 13.60 -3.67
CA ARG A 66 12.14 14.35 -4.80
C ARG A 66 11.21 14.35 -6.03
N LEU A 67 10.58 13.22 -6.34
CA LEU A 67 9.71 13.07 -7.51
C LEU A 67 8.32 13.68 -7.31
N THR A 68 7.79 13.63 -6.10
CA THR A 68 6.41 14.08 -5.80
C THR A 68 6.34 15.51 -5.28
N GLY A 69 7.45 16.05 -4.78
CA GLY A 69 7.50 17.34 -4.08
C GLY A 69 7.02 17.27 -2.62
N ALA A 70 6.75 16.08 -2.09
CA ALA A 70 6.40 15.88 -0.70
C ALA A 70 7.60 16.11 0.23
N GLU A 71 7.34 16.40 1.51
CA GLU A 71 8.39 16.57 2.53
C GLU A 71 9.14 15.26 2.83
N ALA A 72 8.48 14.12 2.66
CA ALA A 72 9.05 12.79 2.85
C ALA A 72 8.30 11.74 2.02
N GLY A 73 8.94 10.59 1.83
CA GLY A 73 8.35 9.40 1.22
C GLY A 73 8.62 8.15 2.06
N PHE A 74 7.76 7.14 1.93
CA PHE A 74 7.91 5.87 2.62
C PHE A 74 7.40 4.73 1.73
N VAL A 75 8.19 3.65 1.64
CA VAL A 75 7.79 2.44 0.90
C VAL A 75 7.19 1.43 1.88
N CYS A 76 6.00 0.93 1.59
CA CYS A 76 5.34 -0.11 2.39
C CYS A 76 4.94 -1.30 1.51
N SER A 77 4.26 -2.29 2.09
CA SER A 77 3.83 -3.51 1.39
C SER A 77 2.82 -3.28 0.26
N GLY A 78 2.22 -2.10 0.18
CA GLY A 78 1.25 -1.71 -0.85
C GLY A 78 0.20 -0.76 -0.30
N ALA A 79 -0.77 -0.34 -1.12
CA ALA A 79 -1.76 0.66 -0.75
C ALA A 79 -2.52 0.32 0.56
N ALA A 80 -2.99 -0.92 0.73
CA ALA A 80 -3.67 -1.34 1.95
C ALA A 80 -2.77 -1.27 3.19
N GLY A 81 -1.50 -1.68 3.08
CA GLY A 81 -0.51 -1.52 4.16
C GLY A 81 -0.25 -0.03 4.46
N GLY A 82 -0.25 0.81 3.43
CA GLY A 82 -0.17 2.26 3.56
C GLY A 82 -1.32 2.85 4.38
N LEU A 83 -2.56 2.40 4.17
CA LEU A 83 -3.73 2.83 4.95
C LEU A 83 -3.60 2.44 6.43
N VAL A 84 -3.12 1.22 6.72
CA VAL A 84 -2.86 0.76 8.10
C VAL A 84 -1.81 1.66 8.76
N LEU A 85 -0.68 1.88 8.09
CA LEU A 85 0.41 2.70 8.60
C LEU A 85 0.01 4.17 8.74
N GLN A 86 -0.83 4.68 7.85
CA GLN A 86 -1.38 6.03 7.92
C GLN A 86 -2.23 6.20 9.19
N ALA A 87 -3.18 5.28 9.44
CA ALA A 87 -3.97 5.29 10.68
C ALA A 87 -3.06 5.20 11.91
N ALA A 88 -2.15 4.22 11.96
CA ALA A 88 -1.23 4.03 13.07
C ALA A 88 -0.38 5.29 13.35
N ALA A 89 0.14 5.94 12.29
CA ALA A 89 0.95 7.15 12.42
C ALA A 89 0.15 8.34 12.93
N CYS A 90 -1.09 8.55 12.46
CA CYS A 90 -1.95 9.61 12.95
C CYS A 90 -2.37 9.42 14.42
N ILE A 91 -2.62 8.17 14.83
CA ILE A 91 -3.13 7.83 16.17
C ILE A 91 -2.01 7.82 17.21
N ALA A 92 -0.88 7.17 16.91
CA ALA A 92 0.24 7.06 17.85
C ALA A 92 1.23 8.24 17.78
N GLY A 93 1.30 8.95 16.66
CA GLY A 93 2.26 10.03 16.45
C GLY A 93 3.71 9.54 16.55
N LYS A 94 4.51 10.20 17.39
CA LYS A 94 5.93 9.86 17.65
C LYS A 94 6.16 9.18 19.00
N ASP A 95 5.09 8.78 19.69
CA ASP A 95 5.17 8.21 21.03
C ASP A 95 5.35 6.67 20.97
N PRO A 96 6.51 6.13 21.40
CA PRO A 96 6.78 4.70 21.31
C PRO A 96 5.89 3.85 22.24
N VAL A 97 5.34 4.42 23.31
CA VAL A 97 4.41 3.73 24.20
C VAL A 97 3.09 3.51 23.47
N LYS A 98 2.58 4.55 22.80
CA LYS A 98 1.40 4.48 21.94
C LYS A 98 1.59 3.52 20.77
N MET A 99 2.74 3.58 20.08
CA MET A 99 3.05 2.68 18.98
C MET A 99 3.02 1.20 19.39
N ARG A 100 3.55 0.87 20.58
CA ARG A 100 3.52 -0.50 21.11
C ARG A 100 2.12 -0.96 21.50
N LYS A 101 1.23 -0.03 21.89
CA LYS A 101 -0.14 -0.34 22.31
C LYS A 101 -1.05 -0.70 21.14
N LEU A 102 -0.79 -0.17 19.95
CA LEU A 102 -1.58 -0.45 18.75
C LEU A 102 -1.72 -1.97 18.49
N PRO A 103 -2.90 -2.43 18.02
CA PRO A 103 -4.06 -1.63 17.61
C PRO A 103 -5.03 -1.27 18.76
N ASP A 104 -4.67 -1.51 20.03
CA ASP A 104 -5.47 -1.01 21.15
C ASP A 104 -5.27 0.50 21.31
N THR A 105 -6.33 1.24 21.05
CA THR A 105 -6.38 2.70 21.07
C THR A 105 -7.07 3.28 22.30
N THR A 106 -7.31 2.47 23.34
CA THR A 106 -7.89 2.95 24.60
C THR A 106 -7.14 4.19 25.10
N ASP A 107 -7.85 5.26 25.47
CA ASP A 107 -7.29 6.55 25.89
C ASP A 107 -6.47 7.31 24.81
N MET A 108 -6.68 7.01 23.53
CA MET A 108 -6.06 7.68 22.39
C MET A 108 -7.13 8.30 21.49
N ALA A 109 -6.78 9.36 20.75
CA ALA A 109 -7.64 9.89 19.70
C ALA A 109 -7.54 8.97 18.48
N ASP A 110 -8.59 8.22 18.19
CA ASP A 110 -8.61 7.17 17.17
C ASP A 110 -9.70 7.33 16.12
N GLU A 111 -10.47 8.42 16.17
CA GLU A 111 -11.50 8.71 15.19
C GLU A 111 -10.91 9.25 13.88
N ILE A 112 -11.21 8.56 12.78
CA ILE A 112 -10.83 8.93 11.42
C ILE A 112 -12.10 9.28 10.67
N ILE A 113 -12.22 10.55 10.29
CA ILE A 113 -13.38 11.03 9.54
C ILE A 113 -13.30 10.54 8.08
N ILE A 114 -14.40 10.01 7.56
CA ILE A 114 -14.54 9.59 6.17
C ILE A 114 -15.86 10.09 5.58
N GLN A 115 -15.80 10.69 4.40
CA GLN A 115 -17.01 11.07 3.65
C GLN A 115 -17.71 9.81 3.14
N ASN A 116 -19.03 9.73 3.34
CA ASN A 116 -19.81 8.55 2.96
C ASN A 116 -19.67 8.19 1.47
N MET A 117 -19.58 9.19 0.59
CA MET A 117 -19.35 8.99 -0.85
C MET A 117 -17.97 8.42 -1.22
N HIS A 118 -16.99 8.48 -0.31
CA HIS A 118 -15.62 7.98 -0.52
C HIS A 118 -15.34 6.64 0.14
N ARG A 119 -16.35 6.00 0.73
CA ARG A 119 -16.19 4.65 1.28
C ARG A 119 -15.85 3.65 0.18
N PHE A 120 -14.97 2.72 0.51
CA PHE A 120 -14.36 1.82 -0.47
C PHE A 120 -14.01 0.47 0.16
N PRO A 121 -13.88 -0.61 -0.62
CA PRO A 121 -13.69 -1.98 -0.08
C PRO A 121 -12.41 -2.25 0.71
N TYR A 122 -11.54 -1.24 0.91
CA TYR A 122 -10.30 -1.36 1.69
C TYR A 122 -10.28 -0.47 2.94
N GLU A 123 -11.36 0.24 3.25
CA GLU A 123 -11.44 1.12 4.42
C GLU A 123 -11.21 0.37 5.76
N GLN A 124 -11.44 -0.95 5.80
CA GLN A 124 -11.13 -1.79 6.97
C GLN A 124 -9.65 -1.75 7.35
N ALA A 125 -8.76 -1.37 6.42
CA ALA A 125 -7.35 -1.17 6.71
C ALA A 125 -7.11 -0.07 7.75
N TYR A 126 -7.93 0.98 7.78
CA TYR A 126 -7.86 2.00 8.82
C TYR A 126 -8.19 1.44 10.20
N ARG A 127 -9.18 0.54 10.27
CA ARG A 127 -9.58 -0.16 11.50
C ARG A 127 -8.53 -1.15 11.98
N ALA A 128 -7.84 -1.81 11.05
CA ALA A 128 -6.71 -2.69 11.39
C ALA A 128 -5.54 -1.92 12.04
N GLY A 129 -5.41 -0.61 11.78
CA GLY A 129 -4.47 0.28 12.47
C GLY A 129 -4.95 0.77 13.84
N GLY A 130 -6.15 0.36 14.29
CA GLY A 130 -6.78 0.83 15.53
C GLY A 130 -7.79 1.96 15.34
N GLY A 131 -7.96 2.48 14.11
CA GLY A 131 -8.86 3.61 13.86
C GLY A 131 -10.34 3.26 13.91
N LYS A 132 -11.16 4.17 14.41
CA LYS A 132 -12.62 4.14 14.34
C LYS A 132 -13.09 5.10 13.24
N LEU A 133 -13.82 4.58 12.25
CA LEU A 133 -14.34 5.44 11.18
C LEU A 133 -15.55 6.23 11.68
N VAL A 134 -15.52 7.55 11.49
CA VAL A 134 -16.64 8.46 11.73
C VAL A 134 -17.12 8.97 10.38
N GLU A 135 -18.37 8.70 10.06
CA GLU A 135 -18.95 8.98 8.75
C GLU A 135 -19.58 10.39 8.73
N ILE A 136 -19.34 11.13 7.65
CA ILE A 136 -19.98 12.43 7.39
C ILE A 136 -20.61 12.45 5.99
N GLY A 137 -21.61 13.30 5.80
CA GLY A 137 -22.32 13.43 4.54
C GLY A 137 -23.19 12.22 4.18
N ASP A 138 -23.72 12.26 2.96
CA ASP A 138 -24.53 11.20 2.38
C ASP A 138 -23.82 10.53 1.17
N SER A 139 -24.57 9.73 0.42
CA SER A 139 -24.05 9.02 -0.76
C SER A 139 -23.59 9.92 -1.93
N ARG A 140 -23.84 11.23 -1.87
CA ARG A 140 -23.63 12.19 -2.97
C ARG A 140 -22.94 13.47 -2.53
N TYR A 141 -23.16 13.92 -1.30
CA TYR A 141 -22.67 15.20 -0.82
C TYR A 141 -22.04 15.08 0.57
N SER A 142 -21.06 15.94 0.82
CA SER A 142 -20.57 16.24 2.16
C SER A 142 -20.35 17.74 2.24
N HIS A 143 -20.68 18.32 3.38
CA HIS A 143 -20.63 19.75 3.61
C HIS A 143 -19.59 20.11 4.67
N PRO A 144 -18.91 21.27 4.56
CA PRO A 144 -17.85 21.64 5.52
C PRO A 144 -18.28 21.66 6.98
N TRP A 145 -19.53 22.05 7.28
CA TRP A 145 -20.05 22.09 8.65
C TRP A 145 -20.26 20.70 9.28
N GLU A 146 -20.15 19.62 8.51
CA GLU A 146 -20.19 18.26 9.04
C GLU A 146 -18.83 17.80 9.60
N LEU A 147 -17.76 18.58 9.39
CA LEU A 147 -16.42 18.35 9.95
C LEU A 147 -16.20 19.03 11.32
N GLU A 148 -17.06 19.99 11.67
CA GLU A 148 -17.00 20.77 12.91
C GLU A 148 -17.68 20.03 14.08
#